data_AF-A0A7D9IVL3-F1
#
_entry.id   AF-A0A7D9IVL3-F1
#
_cell.length_a   1.000
_cell.length_b   1.000
_cell.length_c   1.000
_cell.angle_alpha   90.00
_cell.angle_beta   90.00
_cell.angle_gamma   90.00
#
_symmetry.space_group_name_H-M   'P 1'
#
loop_
_entity.id
_entity.type
_entity.pdbx_description
1 polymer ?
#
loop_
_entity_poly.entity_id
_entity_poly.type
_entity_poly.pdbx_seq_one_letter_code
_entity_poly.pdbx_strand_id
1 'polypeptide(L)'
;DTFKYDSPYWSNKTAYEVENGIEGLTEKQTKLASYWNTPFKKICLGRNVGRGAENGIKWIVIEHQASSLFNVIANGTFTATNVTKSNWKSLIEGSSLQENCNKQGFNIHGGRNDSKMYVRIGLVANDENDCETCNSCIGFGISITGCDGIVRRRPFGNIYVCDYS
;
A
#
# COMPACT_ATOMS: atom_id res chain seq x y z
N ASP A 1 3.49 -11.65 -8.88
CA ASP A 1 2.81 -10.47 -8.31
C ASP A 1 1.29 -10.61 -8.24
N THR A 2 0.84 -11.22 -7.15
CA THR A 2 -0.56 -11.56 -6.88
C THR A 2 -1.33 -10.39 -6.27
N PHE A 3 -0.76 -9.66 -5.32
CA PHE A 3 -1.47 -8.62 -4.55
C PHE A 3 -1.35 -7.21 -5.12
N LYS A 4 -1.39 -7.06 -6.45
CA LYS A 4 -1.59 -5.76 -7.13
C LYS A 4 -2.99 -5.19 -6.85
N TYR A 5 -3.23 -3.90 -7.10
CA TYR A 5 -4.48 -3.21 -6.71
C TYR A 5 -5.76 -3.93 -7.16
N ASP A 6 -5.79 -4.39 -8.40
CA ASP A 6 -6.92 -5.05 -9.08
C ASP A 6 -7.09 -6.54 -8.72
N SER A 7 -6.25 -7.07 -7.82
CA SER A 7 -6.34 -8.47 -7.42
C SER A 7 -7.69 -8.79 -6.77
N PRO A 8 -8.42 -9.83 -7.22
CA PRO A 8 -9.67 -10.25 -6.61
C PRO A 8 -9.47 -10.77 -5.18
N TYR A 9 -8.24 -11.10 -4.80
CA TYR A 9 -7.90 -11.49 -3.43
C TYR A 9 -8.10 -10.37 -2.40
N TRP A 10 -8.21 -9.10 -2.81
CA TRP A 10 -8.56 -8.02 -1.88
C TRP A 10 -10.04 -8.04 -1.46
N SER A 11 -10.93 -8.62 -2.27
CA SER A 11 -12.38 -8.56 -2.06
C SER A 11 -13.05 -9.93 -1.91
N ASN A 12 -12.30 -11.02 -1.97
CA ASN A 12 -12.80 -12.37 -1.70
C ASN A 12 -12.35 -12.91 -0.33
N LYS A 13 -12.96 -14.00 0.13
CA LYS A 13 -12.56 -14.75 1.34
C LYS A 13 -11.81 -16.04 0.98
N THR A 14 -11.06 -16.00 -0.12
CA THR A 14 -10.26 -17.12 -0.60
C THR A 14 -8.83 -16.97 -0.08
N ALA A 15 -8.29 -18.05 0.49
CA ALA A 15 -6.88 -18.13 0.86
C ALA A 15 -6.00 -18.20 -0.38
N TYR A 16 -4.73 -17.85 -0.23
CA TYR A 16 -3.74 -17.97 -1.30
C TYR A 16 -2.42 -18.45 -0.70
N GLU A 17 -1.89 -19.58 -1.20
CA GLU A 17 -0.59 -20.13 -0.81
C GLU A 17 -0.38 -20.13 0.71
N VAL A 18 -1.22 -20.87 1.43
CA VAL A 18 -1.28 -20.86 2.90
C VAL A 18 0.03 -21.36 3.51
N GLU A 19 0.64 -22.34 2.86
CA GLU A 19 1.93 -22.94 3.17
C GLU A 19 3.05 -21.89 3.25
N ASN A 20 3.03 -20.87 2.39
CA ASN A 20 4.01 -19.78 2.41
C ASN A 20 3.94 -18.95 3.70
N GLY A 21 2.77 -18.90 4.34
CA GLY A 21 2.58 -18.21 5.62
C GLY A 21 3.21 -18.93 6.82
N ILE A 22 3.51 -20.23 6.68
CA ILE A 22 4.16 -21.03 7.73
C ILE A 22 5.66 -20.70 7.79
N GLU A 23 6.25 -20.32 6.67
CA GLU A 23 7.67 -19.94 6.56
C GLU A 23 7.98 -18.55 7.16
N GLY A 24 6.97 -17.83 7.66
CA GLY A 24 7.10 -16.51 8.25
C GLY A 24 7.22 -15.38 7.21
N LEU A 25 7.96 -14.33 7.54
CA LEU A 25 8.11 -13.13 6.71
C LEU A 25 9.16 -13.32 5.61
N THR A 26 8.81 -14.15 4.62
CA THR A 26 9.59 -14.41 3.40
C THR A 26 9.10 -13.53 2.24
N GLU A 27 9.77 -13.62 1.09
CA GLU A 27 9.33 -12.95 -0.15
C GLU A 27 8.14 -13.65 -0.82
N LYS A 28 7.77 -14.84 -0.34
CA LYS A 28 6.65 -15.61 -0.89
C LYS A 28 5.33 -14.98 -0.49
N GLN A 29 4.47 -14.79 -1.48
CA GLN A 29 3.17 -14.16 -1.28
C GLN A 29 2.17 -15.15 -0.68
N THR A 30 1.40 -14.71 0.31
CA THR A 30 0.37 -15.51 0.98
C THR A 30 -0.83 -14.64 1.39
N LYS A 31 -2.00 -15.27 1.50
CA LYS A 31 -3.18 -14.70 2.15
C LYS A 31 -3.83 -15.78 3.02
N LEU A 32 -3.92 -15.47 4.31
CA LEU A 32 -4.43 -16.37 5.34
C LEU A 32 -5.85 -15.96 5.76
N ALA A 33 -6.56 -16.88 6.43
CA ALA A 33 -7.90 -16.62 6.95
C ALA A 33 -7.98 -15.46 7.96
N SER A 34 -6.86 -15.10 8.59
CA SER A 34 -6.76 -13.91 9.44
C SER A 34 -7.12 -12.62 8.70
N TYR A 35 -6.95 -12.56 7.37
CA TYR A 35 -7.35 -11.41 6.56
C TYR A 35 -8.84 -11.07 6.71
N TRP A 36 -9.72 -12.06 6.82
CA TRP A 36 -11.18 -11.87 6.89
C TRP A 36 -11.84 -12.27 8.21
N ASN A 37 -11.09 -12.85 9.15
CA ASN A 37 -11.60 -13.37 10.43
C ASN A 37 -10.93 -12.78 11.68
N THR A 38 -10.02 -11.81 11.56
CA THR A 38 -9.29 -11.25 12.72
C THR A 38 -9.68 -9.79 12.98
N PRO A 39 -10.48 -9.52 14.03
CA PRO A 39 -10.69 -8.17 14.53
C PRO A 39 -9.39 -7.56 15.05
N PHE A 40 -9.25 -6.25 14.87
CA PHE A 40 -8.07 -5.51 15.34
C PHE A 40 -8.43 -4.08 15.75
N LYS A 41 -7.55 -3.48 16.56
CA LYS A 41 -7.53 -2.03 16.87
C LYS A 41 -6.36 -1.31 16.19
N LYS A 42 -5.36 -2.07 15.74
CA LYS A 42 -4.14 -1.60 15.11
C LYS A 42 -3.73 -2.55 14.00
N ILE A 43 -3.12 -2.02 12.95
CA ILE A 43 -2.49 -2.81 11.89
C ILE A 43 -1.00 -2.51 11.90
N CYS A 44 -0.17 -3.55 11.99
CA CYS A 44 1.27 -3.44 11.83
C CYS A 44 1.64 -3.78 10.39
N LEU A 45 2.22 -2.83 9.66
CA LEU A 45 2.72 -3.06 8.31
C LEU A 45 4.24 -3.15 8.37
N GLY A 46 4.78 -4.28 7.93
CA GLY A 46 6.20 -4.60 8.03
C GLY A 46 6.84 -4.83 6.67
N ARG A 47 8.05 -4.31 6.48
CA ARG A 47 8.93 -4.66 5.37
C ARG A 47 10.21 -5.28 5.92
N ASN A 48 10.53 -6.50 5.51
CA ASN A 48 11.83 -7.10 5.76
C ASN A 48 12.91 -6.34 4.96
N VAL A 49 13.95 -5.88 5.65
CA VAL A 49 15.06 -5.07 5.08
C VAL A 49 16.41 -5.80 5.12
N GLY A 50 16.41 -7.09 5.46
CA GLY A 50 17.64 -7.90 5.57
C GLY A 50 18.44 -7.65 6.86
N ARG A 51 19.57 -8.34 7.01
CA ARG A 51 20.45 -8.25 8.20
C ARG A 51 21.15 -6.89 8.27
N GLY A 52 20.92 -6.13 9.33
CA GLY A 52 21.61 -4.86 9.61
C GLY A 52 20.78 -3.84 10.38
N ALA A 53 19.45 -3.92 10.32
CA ALA A 53 18.59 -3.22 11.27
C ALA A 53 18.45 -4.07 12.53
N GLU A 54 18.56 -3.48 13.71
CA GLU A 54 18.12 -4.12 14.95
C GLU A 54 16.67 -4.61 14.72
N ASN A 55 16.48 -5.94 14.63
CA ASN A 55 15.26 -6.66 14.28
C ASN A 55 14.87 -6.86 12.79
N GLY A 56 15.70 -6.51 11.80
CA GLY A 56 15.58 -6.92 10.39
C GLY A 56 14.31 -6.49 9.61
N ILE A 57 13.34 -5.84 10.26
CA ILE A 57 12.05 -5.46 9.70
C ILE A 57 11.74 -4.02 10.10
N LYS A 58 11.34 -3.19 9.13
CA LYS A 58 10.82 -1.84 9.37
C LYS A 58 9.30 -1.92 9.50
N TRP A 59 8.78 -1.38 10.60
CA TRP A 59 7.36 -1.40 10.93
C TRP A 59 6.77 0.00 10.96
N ILE A 60 5.52 0.10 10.51
CA ILE A 60 4.61 1.20 10.85
C ILE A 60 3.33 0.65 11.47
N VAL A 61 2.67 1.49 12.25
CA VAL A 61 1.39 1.15 12.90
C VAL A 61 0.31 2.07 12.37
N ILE A 62 -0.82 1.49 11.97
CA ILE A 62 -2.05 2.21 11.65
C ILE A 62 -3.03 1.97 12.78
N GLU A 63 -3.42 3.02 13.50
CA GLU A 63 -4.53 2.99 14.46
C GLU A 63 -5.85 2.97 13.68
N HIS A 64 -6.53 1.82 13.66
CA HIS A 64 -7.82 1.66 13.00
C HIS A 64 -8.54 0.45 13.61
N GLN A 65 -9.80 0.62 14.02
CA GLN A 65 -10.59 -0.48 14.57
C GLN A 65 -11.53 -1.05 13.51
N ALA A 66 -11.41 -2.35 13.25
CA ALA A 66 -12.30 -3.06 12.32
C ALA A 66 -12.46 -4.53 12.71
N SER A 67 -13.50 -5.18 12.18
CA SER A 67 -13.75 -6.61 12.37
C SER A 67 -12.80 -7.52 11.57
N SER A 68 -12.19 -7.01 10.49
CA SER A 68 -11.14 -7.67 9.71
C SER A 68 -10.55 -6.72 8.66
N LEU A 69 -9.41 -7.07 8.06
CA LEU A 69 -8.83 -6.26 6.97
C LEU A 69 -9.70 -6.35 5.70
N PHE A 70 -10.34 -7.50 5.48
CA PHE A 70 -11.37 -7.67 4.46
C PHE A 70 -12.49 -6.63 4.60
N ASN A 71 -13.00 -6.38 5.81
CA ASN A 71 -14.07 -5.40 6.02
C ASN A 71 -13.65 -3.96 5.68
N VAL A 72 -12.37 -3.63 5.83
CA VAL A 72 -11.83 -2.31 5.48
C VAL A 72 -11.60 -2.18 3.97
N ILE A 73 -11.16 -3.24 3.31
CA ILE A 73 -10.69 -3.19 1.92
C ILE A 73 -11.76 -3.57 0.90
N ALA A 74 -12.56 -4.61 1.16
CA ALA A 74 -13.33 -5.33 0.14
C ALA A 74 -14.39 -4.48 -0.56
N ASN A 75 -14.94 -3.46 0.11
CA ASN A 75 -15.94 -2.56 -0.47
C ASN A 75 -15.34 -1.51 -1.43
N GLY A 76 -14.01 -1.42 -1.52
CA GLY A 76 -13.31 -0.45 -2.37
C GLY A 76 -13.48 1.01 -1.96
N THR A 77 -14.06 1.30 -0.80
CA THR A 77 -14.31 2.67 -0.33
C THR A 77 -13.07 3.23 0.33
N PHE A 78 -12.71 4.47 -0.03
CA PHE A 78 -11.60 5.18 0.60
C PHE A 78 -11.86 5.37 2.10
N THR A 79 -10.86 5.03 2.92
CA THR A 79 -10.90 5.28 4.36
C THR A 79 -9.56 5.86 4.78
N ALA A 80 -9.58 7.09 5.29
CA ALA A 80 -8.37 7.79 5.69
C ALA A 80 -7.70 7.14 6.91
N THR A 81 -6.38 7.27 6.99
CA THR A 81 -5.57 6.92 8.16
C THR A 81 -4.79 8.12 8.67
N ASN A 82 -4.19 8.01 9.85
CA ASN A 82 -3.38 9.06 10.46
C ASN A 82 -1.94 8.58 10.74
N VAL A 83 -1.19 8.31 9.67
CA VAL A 83 0.23 7.93 9.70
C VAL A 83 1.06 9.03 9.03
N THR A 84 2.17 9.45 9.62
CA THR A 84 2.97 10.52 9.02
C THR A 84 3.62 10.07 7.71
N LYS A 85 3.85 11.03 6.79
CA LYS A 85 4.62 10.79 5.55
C LYS A 85 6.00 10.19 5.86
N SER A 86 6.65 10.65 6.92
CA SER A 86 7.96 10.13 7.35
C SER A 86 7.88 8.67 7.81
N ASN A 87 6.81 8.25 8.49
CA ASN A 87 6.60 6.84 8.81
C ASN A 87 6.38 6.01 7.54
N TRP A 88 5.57 6.48 6.59
CA TRP A 88 5.45 5.79 5.30
C TRP A 88 6.81 5.62 4.60
N LYS A 89 7.60 6.69 4.51
CA LYS A 89 8.95 6.66 3.93
C LYS A 89 9.91 5.74 4.69
N SER A 90 9.73 5.53 5.99
CA SER A 90 10.63 4.66 6.78
C SER A 90 10.53 3.17 6.40
N LEU A 91 9.45 2.76 5.71
CA LEU A 91 9.35 1.42 5.16
C LEU A 91 10.36 1.20 4.02
N ILE A 92 10.70 2.23 3.25
CA ILE A 92 11.61 2.11 2.11
C ILE A 92 12.72 3.16 2.19
N GLU A 93 13.92 2.70 2.54
CA GLU A 93 15.14 3.51 2.45
C GLU A 93 15.32 4.06 1.04
N GLY A 94 15.64 5.36 0.95
CA GLY A 94 15.74 6.07 -0.33
C GLY A 94 14.40 6.34 -1.02
N SER A 95 13.25 6.11 -0.37
CA SER A 95 11.94 6.42 -0.98
C SER A 95 11.77 7.90 -1.30
N SER A 96 11.17 8.16 -2.47
CA SER A 96 10.85 9.49 -2.97
C SER A 96 9.33 9.67 -3.08
N LEU A 97 8.85 10.79 -2.58
CA LEU A 97 7.46 11.23 -2.64
C LEU A 97 7.49 12.75 -2.79
N GLN A 98 6.65 13.27 -3.65
CA GLN A 98 6.45 14.71 -3.83
C GLN A 98 5.92 15.37 -2.56
N GLU A 99 6.08 16.69 -2.43
CA GLU A 99 6.03 17.32 -1.11
C GLU A 99 4.63 17.56 -0.54
N ASN A 100 3.64 17.84 -1.38
CA ASN A 100 2.42 18.54 -0.97
C ASN A 100 1.23 17.63 -0.62
N CYS A 101 0.54 17.01 -1.58
CA CYS A 101 -0.54 16.08 -1.23
C CYS A 101 0.02 14.90 -0.40
N ASN A 102 -0.72 14.50 0.63
CA ASN A 102 -0.37 13.36 1.49
C ASN A 102 -1.60 12.49 1.78
N LYS A 103 -2.39 12.17 0.75
CA LYS A 103 -3.60 11.35 0.90
C LYS A 103 -3.20 9.93 1.24
N GLN A 104 -3.61 9.47 2.41
CA GLN A 104 -3.22 8.19 2.97
C GLN A 104 -4.43 7.38 3.45
N GLY A 105 -4.24 6.07 3.52
CA GLY A 105 -5.19 5.14 4.07
C GLY A 105 -5.50 3.96 3.15
N PHE A 106 -6.75 3.55 3.17
CA PHE A 106 -7.24 2.36 2.48
C PHE A 106 -7.97 2.73 1.19
N ASN A 107 -7.83 1.91 0.15
CA ASN A 107 -8.49 2.09 -1.17
C ASN A 107 -8.34 3.51 -1.73
N ILE A 108 -7.10 3.98 -1.79
CA ILE A 108 -6.77 5.32 -2.25
C ILE A 108 -6.93 5.40 -3.77
N HIS A 109 -7.62 6.45 -4.20
CA HIS A 109 -7.59 6.96 -5.55
C HIS A 109 -6.88 8.32 -5.53
N GLY A 110 -5.72 8.40 -6.20
CA GLY A 110 -4.83 9.55 -6.20
C GLY A 110 -4.68 10.14 -7.59
N GLY A 111 -5.76 10.33 -8.34
CA GLY A 111 -5.62 10.91 -9.67
C GLY A 111 -6.88 10.86 -10.51
N ARG A 112 -7.20 11.96 -11.19
CA ARG A 112 -8.15 12.06 -12.30
C ARG A 112 -7.35 12.20 -13.60
N ASN A 113 -7.96 11.86 -14.73
CA ASN A 113 -7.40 12.08 -16.07
C ASN A 113 -6.09 11.28 -16.34
N ASP A 114 -4.97 11.99 -16.57
CA ASP A 114 -3.76 11.47 -17.23
C ASP A 114 -2.83 10.67 -16.30
N SER A 115 -2.94 10.85 -14.98
CA SER A 115 -2.32 9.96 -13.98
C SER A 115 -3.43 9.28 -13.18
N LYS A 116 -3.56 7.97 -13.34
CA LYS A 116 -4.51 7.16 -12.55
C LYS A 116 -3.72 6.31 -11.58
N MET A 117 -3.70 6.74 -10.32
CA MET A 117 -3.02 6.05 -9.24
C MET A 117 -4.02 5.43 -8.26
N TYR A 118 -3.79 4.16 -7.96
CA TYR A 118 -4.59 3.39 -7.03
C TYR A 118 -3.68 2.63 -6.05
N VAL A 119 -3.98 2.72 -4.75
CA VAL A 119 -3.22 2.05 -3.70
C VAL A 119 -4.18 1.45 -2.68
N ARG A 120 -4.02 0.16 -2.33
CA ARG A 120 -4.91 -0.50 -1.37
C ARG A 120 -4.66 -0.05 0.05
N ILE A 121 -3.39 0.08 0.44
CA ILE A 121 -2.98 0.57 1.76
C ILE A 121 -1.71 1.38 1.57
N GLY A 122 -1.73 2.69 1.79
CA GLY A 122 -0.54 3.49 1.52
C GLY A 122 -0.70 4.99 1.68
N LEU A 123 0.13 5.70 0.93
CA LEU A 123 0.12 7.13 0.76
C LEU A 123 0.39 7.47 -0.71
N VAL A 124 -0.34 8.46 -1.23
CA VAL A 124 -0.13 9.07 -2.54
C VAL A 124 0.19 10.55 -2.37
N ALA A 125 1.00 11.09 -3.29
CA ALA A 125 1.50 12.46 -3.25
C ALA A 125 1.69 13.05 -4.64
N ASN A 126 1.65 14.38 -4.71
CA ASN A 126 2.04 15.25 -5.82
C ASN A 126 2.61 16.58 -5.27
N ASP A 127 3.01 17.47 -6.18
CA ASP A 127 3.47 18.82 -5.85
C ASP A 127 2.34 19.86 -5.88
N GLU A 128 1.10 19.45 -6.18
CA GLU A 128 -0.07 20.33 -6.07
C GLU A 128 -0.70 20.30 -4.66
N ASN A 129 -1.58 21.25 -4.38
CA ASN A 129 -2.28 21.34 -3.09
C ASN A 129 -3.42 20.31 -2.96
N ASP A 130 -3.92 19.80 -4.07
CA ASP A 130 -4.95 18.77 -4.12
C ASP A 130 -4.35 17.40 -4.45
N CYS A 131 -5.15 16.35 -4.28
CA CYS A 131 -4.73 14.97 -4.53
C CYS A 131 -5.37 14.39 -5.79
N GLU A 132 -5.59 15.24 -6.81
CA GLU A 132 -6.28 14.89 -8.06
C GLU A 132 -5.32 14.55 -9.20
N THR A 133 -4.01 14.68 -9.00
CA THR A 133 -2.96 14.39 -10.01
C THR A 133 -1.76 13.65 -9.41
N CYS A 134 -1.97 12.81 -8.39
CA CYS A 134 -0.84 12.12 -7.73
C CYS A 134 -0.03 11.26 -8.70
N ASN A 135 1.28 11.45 -8.65
CA ASN A 135 2.26 10.77 -9.48
C ASN A 135 3.44 10.20 -8.66
N SER A 136 3.38 10.30 -7.34
CA SER A 136 4.18 9.48 -6.43
C SER A 136 3.34 8.74 -5.37
N CYS A 137 3.77 7.53 -4.98
CA CYS A 137 3.14 6.75 -3.91
C CYS A 137 4.09 5.80 -3.21
N ILE A 138 3.67 5.35 -2.03
CA ILE A 138 4.27 4.25 -1.29
C ILE A 138 3.19 3.41 -0.62
N GLY A 139 3.34 2.08 -0.64
CA GLY A 139 2.41 1.20 0.06
C GLY A 139 2.18 -0.12 -0.66
N PHE A 140 1.03 -0.72 -0.37
CA PHE A 140 0.63 -2.07 -0.78
C PHE A 140 -0.51 -2.01 -1.80
N GLY A 141 -0.50 -2.95 -2.75
CA GLY A 141 -1.49 -3.07 -3.81
C GLY A 141 -1.56 -1.83 -4.68
N ILE A 142 -0.50 -1.57 -5.44
CA ILE A 142 -0.32 -0.39 -6.29
C ILE A 142 -0.72 -0.70 -7.73
N SER A 143 -1.42 0.24 -8.37
CA SER A 143 -1.58 0.33 -9.82
C SER A 143 -1.52 1.80 -10.23
N ILE A 144 -0.59 2.14 -11.11
CA ILE A 144 -0.42 3.51 -11.61
C ILE A 144 -0.31 3.51 -13.13
N THR A 145 -1.00 4.43 -13.79
CA THR A 145 -0.78 4.76 -15.21
C THR A 145 0.13 5.98 -15.26
N GLY A 146 1.34 5.83 -15.79
CA GLY A 146 2.26 6.95 -15.95
C GLY A 146 1.88 7.85 -17.12
N CYS A 147 2.53 9.01 -17.23
CA CYS A 147 2.32 9.96 -18.32
C CYS A 147 2.74 9.41 -19.71
N ASP A 148 3.51 8.32 -19.72
CA ASP A 148 3.83 7.53 -20.91
C ASP A 148 2.71 6.55 -21.31
N GLY A 149 1.59 6.53 -20.59
CA GLY A 149 0.49 5.57 -20.76
C GLY A 149 0.82 4.17 -20.23
N ILE A 150 2.01 3.95 -19.66
CA ILE A 150 2.44 2.63 -19.19
C ILE A 150 1.86 2.37 -17.80
N VAL A 151 1.14 1.26 -17.67
CA VAL A 151 0.58 0.80 -16.40
C VAL A 151 1.62 0.00 -15.62
N ARG A 152 1.98 0.50 -14.44
CA ARG A 152 2.89 -0.16 -13.49
C ARG A 152 2.07 -0.69 -12.32
N ARG A 153 2.24 -1.97 -11.99
CA ARG A 153 1.51 -2.62 -10.89
C ARG A 153 2.50 -3.29 -9.95
N ARG A 154 2.34 -3.08 -8.65
CA ARG A 154 3.23 -3.66 -7.63
C ARG A 154 2.45 -4.11 -6.40
N PRO A 155 2.77 -5.28 -5.82
CA PRO A 155 2.21 -5.70 -4.54
C PRO A 155 2.62 -4.79 -3.38
N PHE A 156 3.86 -4.31 -3.39
CA PHE A 156 4.39 -3.34 -2.44
C PHE A 156 5.51 -2.53 -3.11
N GLY A 157 5.66 -1.26 -2.75
CA GLY A 157 6.80 -0.46 -3.21
C GLY A 157 6.60 1.03 -3.05
N ASN A 158 7.58 1.78 -3.59
CA ASN A 158 7.52 3.22 -3.81
C ASN A 158 7.62 3.45 -5.33
N ILE A 159 6.76 4.30 -5.87
CA ILE A 159 6.75 4.68 -7.28
C ILE A 159 6.71 6.19 -7.36
N TYR A 160 7.52 6.75 -8.25
CA TYR A 160 7.50 8.13 -8.70
C TYR A 160 7.49 8.09 -10.23
N VAL A 161 6.52 8.73 -10.87
CA VAL A 161 6.42 8.84 -12.34
C VAL A 161 6.14 10.29 -12.72
N CYS A 162 6.25 10.59 -14.02
CA CYS A 162 6.00 11.93 -14.54
C CYS A 162 6.94 12.97 -13.90
N ASP A 163 8.22 12.63 -13.77
CA ASP A 163 9.23 13.61 -13.41
C ASP A 163 9.48 14.48 -14.64
N TYR A 164 8.94 15.70 -14.63
CA TYR A 164 9.20 16.69 -15.68
C TYR A 164 10.54 17.37 -15.38
N SER A 165 11.64 16.63 -15.55
CA SER A 165 13.00 17.19 -15.54
C SER A 165 13.35 17.83 -16.87
#